data_AF-A0A9P8J405-F1
#
_entry.id   AF-A0A9P8J405-F1
#
_cell.length_a   1.000
_cell.length_b   1.000
_cell.length_c   1.000
_cell.angle_alpha   90.00
_cell.angle_beta   90.00
_cell.angle_gamma   90.00
#
_symmetry.space_group_name_H-M   'P 1'
#
loop_
_entity.id
_entity.type
_entity.pdbx_description
1 polymer ?
#
loop_
_entity_poly.entity_id
_entity_poly.type
_entity_poly.pdbx_seq_one_letter_code
_entity_poly.pdbx_strand_id
1 'polypeptide(L)'
;MPLRNISSLVFVTIVTAALSEATPDYPDQFDFDSRFAARSTTGANESSNGCQYQVKGVGAFNFHLAFDFTTMDTLPDELIASTYEVGSGPYAPYSHIFNPSNIVLGSGQPMQMIVPGGQTADPLETCQIVTRYDDVLYASVRNVAQASPVNGTVHGFFMYMNDTQETDIEIRTGDPSHIHFTNQQTHPGNGETTYAVAAPSTMASAFHEYRYDWLPTGTNFYIDGVLVMSINRNVPSEAGWLMWNSWSNGYVWTFGPPAQDSILQIRSVEAYFNRTSTDTPDCEASSSTGTGTTVTTAGAHVTTNATAADDLPSPSSSLAASSTVESYGYYWDCT
;
A
#
# COMPACT_ATOMS: atom_id res chain seq x y z
N MET A 1 -25.46 13.32 -65.68
CA MET A 1 -25.98 13.17 -64.30
C MET A 1 -27.14 12.15 -64.34
N PRO A 2 -27.20 11.17 -63.42
CA PRO A 2 -26.49 9.91 -63.62
C PRO A 2 -27.30 8.59 -63.48
N LEU A 3 -26.71 7.54 -64.06
CA LEU A 3 -26.47 6.15 -63.59
C LEU A 3 -27.61 5.17 -63.22
N ARG A 4 -27.74 4.16 -64.11
CA ARG A 4 -27.67 2.70 -63.88
C ARG A 4 -27.70 2.15 -62.43
N ASN A 5 -28.72 1.32 -62.20
CA ASN A 5 -28.64 -0.13 -61.88
C ASN A 5 -28.47 -0.60 -60.42
N ILE A 6 -29.08 -1.78 -60.18
CA ILE A 6 -28.81 -2.80 -59.15
C ILE A 6 -29.72 -2.78 -57.91
N SER A 7 -30.64 -3.75 -57.88
CA SER A 7 -31.29 -4.29 -56.69
C SER A 7 -30.27 -4.66 -55.63
N SER A 8 -30.48 -4.22 -54.39
CA SER A 8 -29.92 -4.89 -53.22
C SER A 8 -30.97 -4.97 -52.13
N LEU A 9 -31.31 -6.22 -51.86
CA LEU A 9 -32.15 -6.71 -50.79
C LEU A 9 -31.41 -6.48 -49.47
N VAL A 10 -31.92 -5.58 -48.62
CA VAL A 10 -31.35 -5.38 -47.28
C VAL A 10 -31.93 -6.46 -46.36
N PHE A 11 -31.12 -7.48 -46.07
CA PHE A 11 -31.35 -8.35 -44.93
C PHE A 11 -31.00 -7.58 -43.65
N VAL A 12 -32.00 -7.32 -42.81
CA VAL A 12 -31.77 -6.86 -41.44
C VAL A 12 -31.39 -8.09 -40.61
N THR A 13 -30.10 -8.33 -40.44
CA THR A 13 -29.60 -9.28 -39.45
C THR A 13 -29.48 -8.52 -38.12
N ILE A 14 -30.42 -8.75 -37.21
CA ILE A 14 -30.25 -8.35 -35.81
C ILE A 14 -29.21 -9.31 -35.23
N VAL A 15 -27.97 -8.84 -35.09
CA VAL A 15 -26.96 -9.54 -34.29
C VAL A 15 -27.16 -9.05 -32.85
N THR A 16 -27.87 -9.85 -32.05
CA THR A 16 -27.77 -9.77 -30.59
C THR A 16 -26.36 -10.22 -30.23
N ALA A 17 -25.46 -9.26 -30.00
CA ALA A 17 -24.19 -9.54 -29.35
C ALA A 17 -24.52 -9.88 -27.88
N ALA A 18 -24.49 -11.17 -27.56
CA ALA A 18 -24.35 -11.59 -26.18
C ALA A 18 -22.94 -11.14 -25.73
N LEU A 19 -22.88 -10.08 -24.92
CA LEU A 19 -21.70 -9.77 -24.14
C LEU A 19 -21.57 -10.88 -23.11
N SER A 20 -20.76 -11.90 -23.42
CA SER A 20 -20.22 -12.76 -22.38
C SER A 20 -19.19 -11.91 -21.63
N GLU A 21 -19.47 -11.57 -20.37
CA GLU A 21 -18.46 -11.09 -19.44
C GLU A 21 -17.38 -12.15 -19.36
N ALA A 22 -16.27 -11.92 -20.03
CA ALA A 22 -15.07 -12.72 -19.86
C ALA A 22 -14.42 -12.27 -18.56
N THR A 23 -14.90 -12.78 -17.43
CA THR A 23 -14.10 -12.84 -16.21
C THR A 23 -12.84 -13.65 -16.55
N PRO A 24 -11.62 -13.13 -16.32
CA PRO A 24 -10.42 -13.92 -16.47
C PRO A 24 -10.54 -15.20 -15.62
N ASP A 25 -10.46 -16.34 -16.29
CA ASP A 25 -10.47 -17.67 -15.66
C ASP A 25 -9.15 -17.81 -14.90
N TYR A 26 -9.15 -17.50 -13.60
CA TYR A 26 -8.05 -17.83 -12.71
C TYR A 26 -8.11 -19.34 -12.48
N PRO A 27 -7.16 -20.14 -12.99
CA PRO A 27 -7.22 -21.58 -12.79
C PRO A 27 -7.19 -21.89 -11.30
N ASP A 28 -8.28 -22.46 -10.81
CA ASP A 28 -8.35 -23.11 -9.52
C ASP A 28 -7.21 -24.15 -9.41
N GLN A 29 -6.52 -24.12 -8.28
CA GLN A 29 -5.45 -25.04 -7.86
C GLN A 29 -4.08 -24.86 -8.53
N PHE A 30 -3.39 -23.78 -8.15
CA PHE A 30 -1.95 -23.90 -7.98
C PHE A 30 -1.66 -24.64 -6.67
N ASP A 31 -0.81 -25.66 -6.76
CA ASP A 31 -0.23 -26.37 -5.61
C ASP A 31 0.63 -25.39 -4.79
N PHE A 32 0.00 -24.75 -3.81
CA PHE A 32 0.55 -23.66 -3.00
C PHE A 32 1.61 -24.10 -1.97
N ASP A 33 1.91 -25.40 -1.83
CA ASP A 33 2.25 -25.93 -0.51
C ASP A 33 3.65 -26.57 -0.33
N SER A 34 4.64 -26.35 -1.22
CA SER A 34 5.93 -27.08 -1.05
C SER A 34 7.21 -26.27 -1.04
N ARG A 35 7.21 -24.97 -1.35
CA ARG A 35 8.45 -24.15 -1.30
C ARG A 35 8.45 -22.99 -0.32
N PHE A 36 7.29 -22.64 0.26
CA PHE A 36 7.17 -21.57 1.27
C PHE A 36 6.40 -21.97 2.53
N ALA A 37 5.88 -23.21 2.63
CA ALA A 37 5.43 -23.79 3.90
C ALA A 37 6.54 -23.80 4.98
N ALA A 38 7.81 -23.58 4.60
CA ALA A 38 8.93 -23.41 5.51
C ALA A 38 9.14 -21.96 6.03
N ARG A 39 8.36 -20.97 5.58
CA ARG A 39 8.50 -19.56 6.04
C ARG A 39 7.17 -18.89 6.40
N SER A 40 6.15 -19.71 6.68
CA SER A 40 4.87 -19.31 7.30
C SER A 40 4.91 -19.41 8.83
N THR A 41 6.00 -19.94 9.41
CA THR A 41 6.31 -19.71 10.82
C THR A 41 7.01 -18.37 10.95
N THR A 42 6.52 -17.51 11.85
CA THR A 42 7.26 -16.41 12.48
C THR A 42 8.77 -16.62 12.39
N GLY A 43 9.49 -15.66 11.81
CA GLY A 43 10.91 -15.81 11.53
C GLY A 43 11.65 -16.30 12.78
N ALA A 44 12.30 -17.46 12.68
CA ALA A 44 13.09 -18.10 13.75
C ALA A 44 14.34 -17.29 14.18
N ASN A 45 14.33 -15.96 14.06
CA ASN A 45 15.39 -15.04 14.46
C ASN A 45 14.88 -13.87 15.30
N GLU A 46 13.61 -13.87 15.71
CA GLU A 46 12.99 -12.77 16.45
C GLU A 46 12.67 -13.21 17.88
N SER A 47 13.22 -12.49 18.86
CA SER A 47 13.01 -12.75 20.28
C SER A 47 12.32 -11.55 20.90
N SER A 48 11.20 -11.76 21.58
CA SER A 48 10.68 -10.79 22.54
C SER A 48 11.46 -10.93 23.85
N ASN A 49 11.98 -9.83 24.39
CA ASN A 49 12.56 -9.81 25.74
C ASN A 49 11.49 -9.54 26.83
N GLY A 50 10.20 -9.58 26.46
CA GLY A 50 9.07 -9.23 27.33
C GLY A 50 8.63 -7.76 27.23
N CYS A 51 9.42 -6.89 26.58
CA CYS A 51 9.13 -5.46 26.44
C CYS A 51 9.40 -4.89 25.04
N GLN A 52 10.29 -5.52 24.27
CA GLN A 52 10.68 -5.12 22.92
C GLN A 52 10.84 -6.35 22.03
N TYR A 53 10.58 -6.16 20.75
CA TYR A 53 10.78 -7.14 19.69
C TYR A 53 12.15 -6.92 19.05
N GLN A 54 13.00 -7.95 19.10
CA GLN A 54 14.33 -7.89 18.50
C GLN A 54 14.28 -8.42 17.07
N VAL A 55 14.63 -7.57 16.10
CA VAL A 55 14.81 -7.95 14.70
C VAL A 55 16.30 -8.05 14.42
N LYS A 56 16.78 -9.27 14.16
CA LYS A 56 18.19 -9.56 13.93
C LYS A 56 18.79 -8.67 12.83
N GLY A 57 19.85 -7.95 13.17
CA GLY A 57 20.57 -7.07 12.24
C GLY A 57 19.90 -5.72 11.99
N VAL A 58 18.74 -5.46 12.62
CA VAL A 58 17.98 -4.21 12.46
C VAL A 58 17.90 -3.44 13.77
N GLY A 59 17.48 -4.10 14.85
CA GLY A 59 17.38 -3.48 16.17
C GLY A 59 16.16 -3.92 16.96
N ALA A 60 15.87 -3.16 18.02
CA ALA A 60 14.75 -3.39 18.91
C ALA A 60 13.58 -2.45 18.56
N PHE A 61 12.36 -2.96 18.67
CA PHE A 61 11.12 -2.22 18.42
C PHE A 61 10.14 -2.39 19.57
N ASN A 62 9.38 -1.35 19.91
CA ASN A 62 8.39 -1.41 20.99
C ASN A 62 7.01 -1.96 20.55
N PHE A 63 6.79 -2.11 19.25
CA PHE A 63 5.53 -2.60 18.70
C PHE A 63 5.75 -3.62 17.59
N HIS A 64 4.79 -4.54 17.44
CA HIS A 64 4.75 -5.57 16.40
C HIS A 64 3.31 -5.79 15.97
N LEU A 65 3.11 -5.93 14.66
CA LEU A 65 1.88 -6.48 14.08
C LEU A 65 2.24 -7.48 13.00
N ALA A 66 1.38 -8.48 12.83
CA ALA A 66 1.50 -9.48 11.78
C ALA A 66 0.12 -9.91 11.31
N PHE A 67 -0.11 -9.83 10.01
CA PHE A 67 -1.36 -10.20 9.35
C PHE A 67 -1.08 -11.26 8.29
N ASP A 68 -1.82 -12.36 8.37
CA ASP A 68 -1.99 -13.30 7.27
C ASP A 68 -3.39 -13.09 6.69
N PHE A 69 -3.48 -12.34 5.59
CA PHE A 69 -4.76 -11.97 4.98
C PHE A 69 -5.49 -13.17 4.40
N THR A 70 -4.79 -14.30 4.15
CA THR A 70 -5.45 -15.55 3.74
C THR A 70 -6.32 -16.16 4.84
N THR A 71 -6.21 -15.67 6.06
CA THR A 71 -7.04 -16.12 7.19
C THR A 71 -8.15 -15.13 7.55
N MET A 72 -8.30 -14.03 6.79
CA MET A 72 -9.14 -12.89 7.16
C MET A 72 -10.25 -12.63 6.14
N ASP A 73 -11.44 -12.29 6.64
CA ASP A 73 -12.60 -11.86 5.83
C ASP A 73 -12.88 -10.35 5.95
N THR A 74 -12.20 -9.67 6.87
CA THR A 74 -12.32 -8.23 7.13
C THR A 74 -10.96 -7.64 7.45
N LEU A 75 -10.79 -6.35 7.15
CA LEU A 75 -9.56 -5.62 7.50
C LEU A 75 -9.34 -5.66 9.03
N PRO A 76 -8.13 -5.94 9.53
CA PRO A 76 -7.83 -5.95 10.96
C PRO A 76 -7.96 -4.55 11.56
N ASP A 77 -8.26 -4.47 12.87
CA ASP A 77 -8.58 -3.22 13.57
C ASP A 77 -7.43 -2.20 13.53
N GLU A 78 -6.20 -2.67 13.44
CA GLU A 78 -4.98 -1.86 13.36
C GLU A 78 -4.81 -1.16 12.00
N LEU A 79 -5.63 -1.49 11.00
CA LEU A 79 -5.60 -0.88 9.66
C LEU A 79 -6.90 -0.12 9.38
N ILE A 80 -6.80 0.93 8.58
CA ILE A 80 -7.92 1.77 8.15
C ILE A 80 -7.85 1.95 6.63
N ALA A 81 -8.95 1.72 5.93
CA ALA A 81 -9.09 2.09 4.53
C ALA A 81 -9.28 3.61 4.38
N SER A 82 -8.48 4.25 3.54
CA SER A 82 -8.62 5.68 3.23
C SER A 82 -9.85 5.94 2.36
N THR A 83 -10.42 7.16 2.48
CA THR A 83 -11.65 7.57 1.76
C THR A 83 -11.54 8.96 1.11
N TYR A 84 -10.34 9.53 1.08
CA TYR A 84 -10.12 10.89 0.58
C TYR A 84 -9.69 10.87 -0.89
N GLU A 85 -9.86 12.02 -1.55
CA GLU A 85 -9.44 12.27 -2.93
C GLU A 85 -8.10 13.00 -2.95
N VAL A 86 -7.25 12.63 -3.90
CA VAL A 86 -6.04 13.35 -4.29
C VAL A 86 -6.33 14.05 -5.61
N GLY A 87 -6.23 15.38 -5.60
CA GLY A 87 -6.62 16.22 -6.74
C GLY A 87 -5.72 16.07 -7.96
N SER A 88 -6.21 16.52 -9.11
CA SER A 88 -5.44 16.56 -10.37
C SER A 88 -4.38 17.66 -10.39
N GLY A 89 -3.42 17.53 -11.31
CA GLY A 89 -2.30 18.46 -11.48
C GLY A 89 -1.52 18.24 -12.79
N PRO A 90 -0.44 19.00 -13.02
CA PRO A 90 0.46 18.87 -14.17
C PRO A 90 1.03 17.46 -14.37
N TYR A 91 1.17 16.70 -13.28
CA TYR A 91 1.67 15.32 -13.26
C TYR A 91 0.59 14.31 -12.83
N ALA A 92 -0.68 14.74 -12.79
CA ALA A 92 -1.86 13.93 -12.48
C ALA A 92 -3.05 14.38 -13.34
N PRO A 93 -3.18 13.91 -14.59
CA PRO A 93 -4.26 14.30 -15.49
C PRO A 93 -5.66 14.05 -14.92
N TYR A 94 -5.80 13.04 -14.06
CA TYR A 94 -7.01 12.75 -13.31
C TYR A 94 -6.73 12.90 -11.82
N SER A 95 -7.71 13.40 -11.08
CA SER A 95 -7.77 13.16 -9.64
C SER A 95 -8.03 11.68 -9.40
N HIS A 96 -7.73 11.19 -8.20
CA HIS A 96 -8.07 9.83 -7.82
C HIS A 96 -8.61 9.78 -6.39
N ILE A 97 -9.53 8.85 -6.15
CA ILE A 97 -10.18 8.66 -4.86
C ILE A 97 -9.88 7.28 -4.33
N PHE A 98 -9.57 7.19 -3.04
CA PHE A 98 -9.44 5.92 -2.35
C PHE A 98 -10.82 5.40 -1.97
N ASN A 99 -11.24 4.29 -2.58
CA ASN A 99 -12.53 3.68 -2.33
C ASN A 99 -12.37 2.37 -1.55
N PRO A 100 -12.88 2.27 -0.30
CA PRO A 100 -12.78 1.04 0.48
C PRO A 100 -13.36 -0.21 -0.18
N SER A 101 -14.33 -0.07 -1.10
CA SER A 101 -14.89 -1.22 -1.81
C SER A 101 -13.89 -1.91 -2.75
N ASN A 102 -12.79 -1.24 -3.07
CA ASN A 102 -11.70 -1.78 -3.87
C ASN A 102 -10.67 -2.59 -3.05
N ILE A 103 -10.92 -2.77 -1.75
CA ILE A 103 -10.15 -3.63 -0.85
C ILE A 103 -11.01 -4.85 -0.54
N VAL A 104 -10.63 -6.00 -1.08
CA VAL A 104 -11.39 -7.25 -0.94
C VAL A 104 -10.59 -8.23 -0.10
N LEU A 105 -11.22 -8.75 0.96
CA LEU A 105 -10.71 -9.85 1.76
C LEU A 105 -11.67 -11.03 1.67
N GLY A 106 -11.12 -12.23 1.78
CA GLY A 106 -11.87 -13.47 1.84
C GLY A 106 -10.96 -14.60 2.29
N SER A 107 -11.40 -15.35 3.30
CA SER A 107 -10.67 -16.47 3.87
C SER A 107 -10.29 -17.48 2.78
N GLY A 108 -9.04 -17.91 2.82
CA GLY A 108 -8.39 -18.72 1.80
C GLY A 108 -7.77 -17.92 0.64
N GLN A 109 -7.90 -16.59 0.61
CA GLN A 109 -7.37 -15.74 -0.47
C GLN A 109 -6.51 -14.59 0.07
N PRO A 110 -5.48 -14.15 -0.67
CA PRO A 110 -4.77 -12.91 -0.34
C PRO A 110 -5.73 -11.72 -0.39
N MET A 111 -5.46 -10.68 0.40
CA MET A 111 -6.16 -9.40 0.25
C MET A 111 -5.91 -8.83 -1.15
N GLN A 112 -6.96 -8.36 -1.79
CA GLN A 112 -6.89 -7.73 -3.11
C GLN A 112 -7.06 -6.22 -2.98
N MET A 113 -6.18 -5.48 -3.64
CA MET A 113 -6.26 -4.03 -3.81
C MET A 113 -6.44 -3.73 -5.30
N ILE A 114 -7.64 -3.28 -5.67
CA ILE A 114 -8.10 -3.21 -7.05
C ILE A 114 -8.07 -1.76 -7.54
N VAL A 115 -7.51 -1.54 -8.73
CA VAL A 115 -7.77 -0.34 -9.53
C VAL A 115 -8.63 -0.78 -10.73
N PRO A 116 -9.91 -0.38 -10.80
CA PRO A 116 -10.79 -0.78 -11.89
C PRO A 116 -10.24 -0.41 -13.28
N GLY A 117 -10.48 -1.28 -14.25
CA GLY A 117 -10.06 -1.08 -15.63
C GLY A 117 -10.97 -0.18 -16.45
N GLY A 118 -10.43 0.42 -17.51
CA GLY A 118 -11.21 1.15 -18.52
C GLY A 118 -11.84 2.45 -18.01
N GLN A 119 -11.37 2.96 -16.88
CA GLN A 119 -11.84 4.20 -16.29
C GLN A 119 -11.50 5.38 -17.20
N THR A 120 -12.49 6.23 -17.47
CA THR A 120 -12.34 7.46 -18.26
C THR A 120 -12.90 8.70 -17.57
N ALA A 121 -13.47 8.53 -16.37
CA ALA A 121 -14.08 9.60 -15.58
C ALA A 121 -13.16 10.01 -14.44
N ASP A 122 -13.26 11.28 -14.06
CA ASP A 122 -12.57 11.88 -12.92
C ASP A 122 -13.55 11.92 -11.72
N PRO A 123 -13.15 11.53 -10.49
CA PRO A 123 -11.88 10.91 -10.10
C PRO A 123 -11.75 9.45 -10.55
N LEU A 124 -10.51 8.98 -10.76
CA LEU A 124 -10.19 7.56 -10.89
C LEU A 124 -10.38 6.85 -9.55
N GLU A 125 -11.08 5.73 -9.54
CA GLU A 125 -11.21 4.87 -8.38
C GLU A 125 -9.93 4.06 -8.13
N THR A 126 -9.45 4.10 -6.89
CA THR A 126 -8.22 3.45 -6.42
C THR A 126 -8.44 2.91 -5.00
N CYS A 127 -7.38 2.45 -4.31
CA CYS A 127 -7.48 2.06 -2.90
C CYS A 127 -6.19 2.30 -2.11
N GLN A 128 -6.37 2.56 -0.82
CA GLN A 128 -5.28 2.70 0.14
C GLN A 128 -5.73 2.20 1.51
N ILE A 129 -4.82 1.54 2.21
CA ILE A 129 -4.91 1.25 3.64
C ILE A 129 -3.73 1.87 4.37
N VAL A 130 -3.96 2.28 5.60
CA VAL A 130 -2.95 2.87 6.49
C VAL A 130 -3.02 2.22 7.85
N THR A 131 -1.94 2.27 8.63
CA THR A 131 -2.01 1.97 10.06
C THR A 131 -2.98 2.92 10.76
N ARG A 132 -3.69 2.45 11.78
CA ARG A 132 -4.43 3.32 12.71
C ARG A 132 -3.50 4.24 13.52
N TYR A 133 -2.23 3.89 13.56
CA TYR A 133 -1.16 4.62 14.23
C TYR A 133 -0.50 5.58 13.24
N ASP A 134 -0.45 6.86 13.61
CA ASP A 134 0.23 7.95 12.93
C ASP A 134 1.57 8.34 13.60
N ASP A 135 1.92 7.61 14.65
CA ASP A 135 3.05 7.89 15.52
C ASP A 135 4.20 6.88 15.33
N VAL A 136 4.28 6.26 14.15
CA VAL A 136 5.28 5.24 13.79
C VAL A 136 6.60 5.90 13.43
N LEU A 137 7.66 5.61 14.18
CA LEU A 137 9.01 6.12 13.95
C LEU A 137 10.02 4.96 13.86
N TYR A 138 10.64 4.82 12.70
CA TYR A 138 11.51 3.70 12.33
C TYR A 138 10.79 2.35 12.35
N ALA A 139 11.02 1.55 11.31
CA ALA A 139 10.29 0.32 11.12
C ALA A 139 11.08 -0.72 10.32
N SER A 140 10.76 -1.98 10.54
CA SER A 140 11.09 -3.10 9.67
C SER A 140 9.78 -3.71 9.18
N VAL A 141 9.45 -3.50 7.91
CA VAL A 141 8.16 -3.90 7.33
C VAL A 141 8.40 -4.90 6.22
N ARG A 142 7.76 -6.07 6.31
CA ARG A 142 7.79 -7.14 5.31
C ARG A 142 6.42 -7.25 4.67
N ASN A 143 6.37 -7.12 3.36
CA ASN A 143 5.17 -7.24 2.56
C ASN A 143 5.33 -8.46 1.66
N VAL A 144 4.44 -9.44 1.76
CA VAL A 144 4.43 -10.56 0.82
C VAL A 144 3.31 -10.34 -0.18
N ALA A 145 3.69 -9.98 -1.41
CA ALA A 145 2.74 -9.54 -2.41
C ALA A 145 3.06 -10.08 -3.81
N GLN A 146 2.04 -10.13 -4.64
CA GLN A 146 2.12 -10.40 -6.07
C GLN A 146 1.56 -9.18 -6.81
N ALA A 147 2.38 -8.59 -7.67
CA ALA A 147 2.02 -7.42 -8.44
C ALA A 147 1.00 -7.77 -9.54
N SER A 148 0.21 -6.78 -9.94
CA SER A 148 -0.67 -6.92 -11.11
C SER A 148 0.16 -7.07 -12.40
N PRO A 149 -0.19 -7.99 -13.32
CA PRO A 149 0.36 -8.03 -14.68
C PRO A 149 -0.25 -6.95 -15.60
N VAL A 150 -1.28 -6.24 -15.14
CA VAL A 150 -2.00 -5.22 -15.92
C VAL A 150 -1.30 -3.88 -15.76
N ASN A 151 -0.79 -3.35 -16.87
CA ASN A 151 -0.20 -2.03 -16.95
C ASN A 151 -1.23 -0.94 -16.55
N GLY A 152 -0.75 0.09 -15.85
CA GLY A 152 -1.47 1.34 -15.62
C GLY A 152 -1.68 1.70 -14.16
N THR A 153 -0.88 1.16 -13.26
CA THR A 153 -1.01 1.31 -11.81
C THR A 153 0.37 1.31 -11.13
N VAL A 154 0.47 2.03 -10.01
CA VAL A 154 1.57 1.90 -9.05
C VAL A 154 1.06 1.19 -7.80
N HIS A 155 1.83 0.22 -7.33
CA HIS A 155 1.62 -0.45 -6.04
C HIS A 155 2.66 0.07 -5.05
N GLY A 156 2.21 0.76 -4.01
CA GLY A 156 3.08 1.39 -3.01
C GLY A 156 3.09 0.63 -1.68
N PHE A 157 4.28 0.47 -1.09
CA PHE A 157 4.50 0.05 0.30
C PHE A 157 5.46 1.04 0.96
N PHE A 158 4.97 1.85 1.89
CA PHE A 158 5.70 3.04 2.27
C PHE A 158 5.41 3.49 3.70
N MET A 159 6.26 4.37 4.21
CA MET A 159 5.96 5.21 5.37
C MET A 159 5.79 6.65 4.89
N TYR A 160 4.77 7.33 5.42
CA TYR A 160 4.47 8.71 5.08
C TYR A 160 4.02 9.52 6.29
N MET A 161 4.53 10.74 6.39
CA MET A 161 4.00 11.78 7.28
C MET A 161 3.57 13.02 6.47
N ASN A 162 4.42 13.46 5.54
CA ASN A 162 4.15 14.52 4.56
C ASN A 162 5.14 14.42 3.39
N ASP A 163 5.02 15.31 2.40
CA ASP A 163 5.89 15.43 1.20
C ASP A 163 7.39 15.60 1.48
N THR A 164 7.77 15.77 2.75
CA THR A 164 9.17 15.88 3.17
C THR A 164 9.66 14.71 4.02
N GLN A 165 8.80 13.74 4.31
CA GLN A 165 9.02 12.69 5.30
C GLN A 165 8.36 11.40 4.79
N GLU A 166 9.02 10.75 3.83
CA GLU A 166 8.48 9.57 3.15
C GLU A 166 9.61 8.64 2.64
N THR A 167 9.36 7.33 2.72
CA THR A 167 10.22 6.29 2.14
C THR A 167 9.38 5.18 1.52
N ASP A 168 9.78 4.77 0.31
CA ASP A 168 8.89 4.10 -0.63
C ASP A 168 9.48 2.83 -1.20
N ILE A 169 8.62 1.84 -1.36
CA ILE A 169 8.74 0.79 -2.37
C ILE A 169 7.60 0.98 -3.36
N GLU A 170 7.92 1.27 -4.62
CA GLU A 170 6.94 1.45 -5.69
C GLU A 170 7.15 0.44 -6.82
N ILE A 171 6.12 -0.35 -7.08
CA ILE A 171 6.07 -1.26 -8.24
C ILE A 171 5.17 -0.62 -9.30
N ARG A 172 5.79 -0.14 -10.37
CA ARG A 172 5.10 0.42 -11.53
C ARG A 172 4.76 -0.70 -12.49
N THR A 173 3.48 -1.02 -12.65
CA THR A 173 3.03 -2.13 -13.53
C THR A 173 3.39 -1.93 -15.01
N GLY A 174 3.66 -0.70 -15.44
CA GLY A 174 4.18 -0.39 -16.78
C GLY A 174 5.69 -0.50 -16.96
N ASP A 175 6.44 -0.70 -15.86
CA ASP A 175 7.87 -0.97 -15.87
C ASP A 175 8.15 -2.30 -15.13
N PRO A 176 7.77 -3.44 -15.70
CA PRO A 176 7.84 -4.73 -15.00
C PRO A 176 9.27 -5.24 -14.78
N SER A 177 10.28 -4.54 -15.31
CA SER A 177 11.68 -4.85 -15.09
C SER A 177 12.27 -4.22 -13.83
N HIS A 178 11.58 -3.24 -13.24
CA HIS A 178 12.13 -2.50 -12.11
C HIS A 178 11.17 -2.35 -10.93
N ILE A 179 11.78 -2.17 -9.76
CA ILE A 179 11.13 -1.66 -8.56
C ILE A 179 11.84 -0.36 -8.21
N HIS A 180 11.08 0.66 -7.84
CA HIS A 180 11.61 1.96 -7.47
C HIS A 180 11.64 2.05 -5.95
N PHE A 181 12.81 2.40 -5.41
CA PHE A 181 13.00 2.65 -3.99
C PHE A 181 13.38 4.10 -3.80
N THR A 182 12.64 4.78 -2.92
CA THR A 182 12.78 6.23 -2.77
C THR A 182 12.87 6.61 -1.30
N ASN A 183 13.71 7.60 -1.02
CA ASN A 183 13.52 8.50 0.11
C ASN A 183 13.18 9.87 -0.47
N GLN A 184 11.98 10.36 -0.15
CA GLN A 184 11.51 11.65 -0.66
C GLN A 184 12.38 12.80 -0.16
N GLN A 185 12.31 13.93 -0.85
CA GLN A 185 13.05 15.14 -0.45
C GLN A 185 12.80 15.49 1.02
N THR A 186 13.80 15.92 1.80
CA THR A 186 13.54 16.33 3.21
C THR A 186 13.17 17.79 3.39
N HIS A 187 13.20 18.56 2.29
CA HIS A 187 12.86 19.97 2.24
C HIS A 187 12.22 20.27 0.87
N PRO A 188 11.18 21.12 0.80
CA PRO A 188 10.52 21.43 -0.47
C PRO A 188 11.48 22.03 -1.49
N GLY A 189 11.38 21.55 -2.74
CA GLY A 189 12.21 21.99 -3.87
C GLY A 189 13.55 21.27 -4.00
N ASN A 190 13.87 20.34 -3.09
CA ASN A 190 15.01 19.45 -3.26
C ASN A 190 14.61 18.22 -4.08
N GLY A 191 15.60 17.59 -4.74
CA GLY A 191 15.39 16.29 -5.34
C GLY A 191 15.29 15.19 -4.28
N GLU A 192 14.38 14.26 -4.51
CA GLU A 192 14.36 12.96 -3.84
C GLU A 192 15.65 12.16 -4.06
N THR A 193 15.77 11.02 -3.38
CA THR A 193 16.81 10.03 -3.65
C THR A 193 16.13 8.73 -4.04
N THR A 194 16.00 8.51 -5.35
CA THR A 194 15.33 7.35 -5.92
C THR A 194 16.29 6.44 -6.70
N TYR A 195 16.04 5.15 -6.69
CA TYR A 195 16.74 4.15 -7.49
C TYR A 195 15.78 3.13 -8.07
N ALA A 196 15.86 2.90 -9.38
CA ALA A 196 15.27 1.74 -10.03
C ALA A 196 16.21 0.53 -9.90
N VAL A 197 15.74 -0.54 -9.27
CA VAL A 197 16.47 -1.82 -9.14
C VAL A 197 15.79 -2.90 -9.97
N ALA A 198 16.52 -3.97 -10.31
CA ALA A 198 15.94 -5.10 -11.03
C ALA A 198 14.83 -5.78 -10.22
N ALA A 199 13.65 -5.92 -10.83
CA ALA A 199 12.53 -6.66 -10.27
C ALA A 199 12.69 -8.18 -10.47
N PRO A 200 12.10 -9.02 -9.61
CA PRO A 200 11.92 -10.43 -9.93
C PRO A 200 11.09 -10.58 -11.21
N SER A 201 11.57 -11.36 -12.17
CA SER A 201 10.84 -11.60 -13.44
C SER A 201 9.49 -12.30 -13.24
N THR A 202 9.25 -12.85 -12.04
CA THR A 202 8.03 -13.54 -11.63
C THR A 202 7.12 -12.69 -10.74
N MET A 203 7.40 -11.41 -10.50
CA MET A 203 6.65 -10.58 -9.56
C MET A 203 5.15 -10.48 -9.84
N ALA A 204 4.74 -10.68 -11.11
CA ALA A 204 3.34 -10.66 -11.53
C ALA A 204 2.67 -12.05 -11.53
N SER A 205 3.43 -13.12 -11.31
CA SER A 205 2.97 -14.52 -11.35
C SER A 205 3.28 -15.31 -10.09
N ALA A 206 3.97 -14.71 -9.12
CA ALA A 206 4.36 -15.32 -7.86
C ALA A 206 4.43 -14.26 -6.75
N PHE A 207 4.22 -14.70 -5.51
CA PHE A 207 4.43 -13.87 -4.33
C PHE A 207 5.92 -13.72 -4.04
N HIS A 208 6.34 -12.48 -3.80
CA HIS A 208 7.69 -12.13 -3.35
C HIS A 208 7.60 -11.34 -2.04
N GLU A 209 8.66 -11.39 -1.24
CA GLU A 209 8.82 -10.49 -0.09
C GLU A 209 9.45 -9.17 -0.53
N TYR A 210 8.77 -8.06 -0.25
CA TYR A 210 9.30 -6.70 -0.36
C TYR A 210 9.43 -6.12 1.04
N ARG A 211 10.65 -5.84 1.47
CA ARG A 211 10.91 -5.36 2.82
C ARG A 211 11.71 -4.07 2.79
N TYR A 212 11.38 -3.15 3.70
CA TYR A 212 12.24 -2.04 4.04
C TYR A 212 12.53 -2.04 5.56
N ASP A 213 13.77 -1.74 5.91
CA ASP A 213 14.18 -1.37 7.25
C ASP A 213 14.49 0.13 7.25
N TRP A 214 13.54 0.94 7.69
CA TRP A 214 13.70 2.38 7.89
C TRP A 214 14.31 2.63 9.28
N LEU A 215 15.54 3.13 9.29
CA LEU A 215 16.36 3.35 10.48
C LEU A 215 16.86 4.79 10.52
N PRO A 216 17.33 5.30 11.68
CA PRO A 216 17.84 6.67 11.81
C PRO A 216 18.96 7.03 10.82
N THR A 217 19.72 6.03 10.35
CA THR A 217 20.88 6.22 9.47
C THR A 217 20.59 5.95 7.99
N GLY A 218 19.41 5.45 7.65
CA GLY A 218 19.06 5.07 6.29
C GLY A 218 17.90 4.09 6.18
N THR A 219 17.43 3.90 4.96
CA THR A 219 16.46 2.86 4.61
C THR A 219 17.17 1.75 3.83
N ASN A 220 17.06 0.52 4.31
CA ASN A 220 17.58 -0.67 3.64
C ASN A 220 16.43 -1.44 3.00
N PHE A 221 16.53 -1.76 1.71
CA PHE A 221 15.49 -2.41 0.94
C PHE A 221 15.90 -3.82 0.53
N TYR A 222 14.96 -4.75 0.66
CA TYR A 222 15.17 -6.17 0.45
C TYR A 222 14.10 -6.73 -0.47
N ILE A 223 14.51 -7.69 -1.31
CA ILE A 223 13.62 -8.53 -2.09
C ILE A 223 13.95 -9.97 -1.74
N ASP A 224 12.95 -10.76 -1.35
CA ASP A 224 13.10 -12.16 -0.93
C ASP A 224 14.18 -12.38 0.14
N GLY A 225 14.27 -11.44 1.10
CA GLY A 225 15.25 -11.45 2.18
C GLY A 225 16.68 -11.06 1.78
N VAL A 226 16.93 -10.71 0.52
CA VAL A 226 18.23 -10.25 0.02
C VAL A 226 18.26 -8.72 0.01
N LEU A 227 19.26 -8.11 0.66
CA LEU A 227 19.49 -6.68 0.59
C LEU A 227 19.85 -6.28 -0.84
N VAL A 228 19.05 -5.41 -1.45
CA VAL A 228 19.22 -4.96 -2.85
C VAL A 228 19.58 -3.48 -2.96
N MET A 229 19.22 -2.66 -1.96
CA MET A 229 19.52 -1.22 -1.95
C MET A 229 19.62 -0.69 -0.51
N SER A 230 20.49 0.30 -0.31
CA SER A 230 20.56 1.09 0.93
C SER A 230 20.60 2.57 0.57
N ILE A 231 19.65 3.35 1.09
CA ILE A 231 19.57 4.80 0.88
C ILE A 231 19.84 5.52 2.21
N ASN A 232 20.95 6.24 2.28
CA ASN A 232 21.37 7.00 3.46
C ASN A 232 21.24 8.53 3.28
N ARG A 233 20.66 8.96 2.15
CA ARG A 233 20.34 10.36 1.86
C ARG A 233 18.83 10.57 1.98
N ASN A 234 18.44 11.78 2.35
CA ASN A 234 17.05 12.19 2.53
C ASN A 234 16.25 11.26 3.48
N VAL A 235 16.90 10.67 4.47
CA VAL A 235 16.25 9.72 5.39
C VAL A 235 15.15 10.45 6.17
N PRO A 236 13.89 10.00 6.14
CA PRO A 236 12.85 10.57 6.97
C PRO A 236 13.17 10.38 8.45
N SER A 237 12.82 11.38 9.26
CA SER A 237 13.12 11.42 10.70
C SER A 237 11.90 11.68 11.58
N GLU A 238 10.75 11.98 10.97
CA GLU A 238 9.49 12.25 11.69
C GLU A 238 8.59 11.02 11.71
N ALA A 239 7.78 10.91 12.75
CA ALA A 239 6.81 9.83 12.89
C ALA A 239 5.63 10.01 11.92
N GLY A 240 5.12 8.90 11.39
CA GLY A 240 3.99 8.92 10.46
C GLY A 240 3.20 7.61 10.46
N TRP A 241 2.55 7.34 9.34
CA TRP A 241 1.81 6.10 9.09
C TRP A 241 2.65 5.13 8.28
N LEU A 242 2.42 3.83 8.47
CA LEU A 242 2.74 2.84 7.44
C LEU A 242 1.54 2.73 6.49
N MET A 243 1.80 2.71 5.19
CA MET A 243 0.77 2.83 4.17
C MET A 243 0.97 1.82 3.03
N TRP A 244 -0.14 1.40 2.45
CA TRP A 244 -0.20 0.55 1.26
C TRP A 244 -1.25 1.09 0.31
N ASN A 245 -0.93 1.25 -0.96
CA ASN A 245 -1.88 1.69 -1.97
C ASN A 245 -1.70 0.95 -3.30
N SER A 246 -2.76 1.01 -4.11
CA SER A 246 -2.77 0.62 -5.51
C SER A 246 -3.53 1.72 -6.24
N TRP A 247 -2.83 2.49 -7.08
CA TRP A 247 -3.35 3.75 -7.58
C TRP A 247 -2.93 4.09 -9.01
N SER A 248 -3.71 4.95 -9.64
CA SER A 248 -3.40 5.58 -10.91
C SER A 248 -3.96 6.99 -10.94
N ASN A 249 -3.19 7.94 -11.48
CA ASN A 249 -3.59 9.31 -11.78
C ASN A 249 -3.64 9.57 -13.31
N GLY A 250 -3.35 8.55 -14.12
CA GLY A 250 -3.29 8.63 -15.59
C GLY A 250 -2.03 9.27 -16.16
N TYR A 251 -1.01 9.51 -15.34
CA TYR A 251 0.24 10.11 -15.79
C TYR A 251 1.30 9.09 -16.18
N VAL A 252 2.45 9.58 -16.65
CA VAL A 252 3.55 8.74 -17.12
C VAL A 252 4.19 7.92 -16.00
N TRP A 253 4.07 8.35 -14.74
CA TRP A 253 4.57 7.58 -13.59
C TRP A 253 3.78 6.28 -13.45
N THR A 254 2.44 6.36 -13.44
CA THR A 254 1.57 5.20 -13.28
C THR A 254 1.39 4.38 -14.55
N PHE A 255 1.74 4.93 -15.72
CA PHE A 255 1.44 4.38 -17.05
C PHE A 255 -0.05 4.13 -17.29
N GLY A 256 -0.91 4.79 -16.50
CA GLY A 256 -2.34 4.50 -16.42
C GLY A 256 -3.22 5.46 -17.23
N PRO A 257 -4.54 5.36 -17.03
CA PRO A 257 -5.24 4.37 -16.22
C PRO A 257 -5.17 2.95 -16.83
N PRO A 258 -5.39 1.88 -16.05
CA PRO A 258 -5.29 0.53 -16.56
C PRO A 258 -6.47 0.18 -17.47
N ALA A 259 -6.24 -0.61 -18.52
CA ALA A 259 -7.28 -1.00 -19.48
C ALA A 259 -8.20 -2.14 -18.98
N GLN A 260 -7.74 -2.88 -17.98
CA GLN A 260 -8.43 -3.97 -17.28
C GLN A 260 -8.20 -3.77 -15.78
N ASP A 261 -8.93 -4.50 -14.94
CA ASP A 261 -8.72 -4.41 -13.49
C ASP A 261 -7.28 -4.76 -13.15
N SER A 262 -6.60 -3.83 -12.49
CA SER A 262 -5.25 -4.03 -11.98
C SER A 262 -5.35 -4.43 -10.51
N ILE A 263 -4.95 -5.66 -10.21
CA ILE A 263 -5.16 -6.27 -8.89
C ILE A 263 -3.80 -6.55 -8.25
N LEU A 264 -3.48 -5.80 -7.21
CA LEU A 264 -2.40 -6.13 -6.29
C LEU A 264 -2.91 -7.16 -5.29
N GLN A 265 -2.19 -8.26 -5.13
CA GLN A 265 -2.49 -9.27 -4.11
C GLN A 265 -1.48 -9.17 -2.96
N ILE A 266 -1.95 -8.99 -1.74
CA ILE A 266 -1.13 -8.97 -0.53
C ILE A 266 -1.50 -10.18 0.32
N ARG A 267 -0.57 -11.13 0.44
CA ARG A 267 -0.75 -12.33 1.25
C ARG A 267 -0.59 -12.02 2.72
N SER A 268 0.46 -11.29 3.09
CA SER A 268 0.76 -11.01 4.48
C SER A 268 1.57 -9.72 4.64
N VAL A 269 1.41 -9.10 5.81
CA VAL A 269 2.22 -7.98 6.28
C VAL A 269 2.75 -8.32 7.66
N GLU A 270 4.04 -8.10 7.89
CA GLU A 270 4.64 -8.17 9.22
C GLU A 270 5.49 -6.92 9.45
N ALA A 271 5.19 -6.19 10.51
CA ALA A 271 5.85 -4.93 10.82
C ALA A 271 6.31 -4.89 12.27
N TYR A 272 7.56 -4.48 12.46
CA TYR A 272 8.15 -4.14 13.75
C TYR A 272 8.49 -2.65 13.72
N PHE A 273 8.00 -1.87 14.68
CA PHE A 273 8.19 -0.43 14.66
C PHE A 273 8.13 0.20 16.05
N ASN A 274 8.60 1.44 16.18
CA ASN A 274 8.40 2.19 17.41
C ASN A 274 7.21 3.12 17.30
N ARG A 275 6.31 3.03 18.27
CA ARG A 275 5.30 4.06 18.52
C ARG A 275 5.89 5.12 19.45
N THR A 276 5.87 6.36 19.02
CA THR A 276 6.42 7.49 19.81
C THR A 276 5.52 7.86 20.98
N SER A 277 4.23 7.50 20.96
CA SER A 277 3.29 7.72 22.06
C SER A 277 3.36 6.67 23.17
N THR A 278 4.07 5.55 22.95
CA THR A 278 4.18 4.48 23.94
C THR A 278 5.46 4.64 24.74
N ASP A 279 5.33 4.88 26.05
CA ASP A 279 6.44 4.77 26.98
C ASP A 279 6.86 3.29 27.06
N THR A 280 8.05 2.97 26.59
CA THR A 280 8.76 1.77 27.06
C THR A 280 9.57 2.20 28.27
N PRO A 281 9.08 2.02 29.51
CA PRO A 281 9.93 2.23 30.68
C PRO A 281 11.20 1.39 30.51
N ASP A 282 12.34 2.01 30.83
CA ASP A 282 13.67 1.43 30.70
C ASP A 282 13.65 -0.06 31.01
N CYS A 283 13.97 -0.86 29.99
CA CYS A 283 14.16 -2.29 30.12
C CYS A 283 15.46 -2.56 30.88
N GLU A 284 15.53 -2.17 32.15
CA GLU A 284 16.46 -2.78 33.09
C GLU A 284 16.13 -4.28 33.09
N ALA A 285 17.13 -5.11 32.76
CA ALA A 285 16.98 -6.55 32.73
C ALA A 285 16.58 -7.04 34.12
N SER A 286 15.28 -7.12 34.39
CA SER A 286 14.77 -7.62 35.67
C SER A 286 15.05 -9.11 35.73
N SER A 287 16.08 -9.47 36.47
CA SER A 287 16.34 -10.81 36.96
C SER A 287 15.25 -11.21 37.96
N SER A 288 14.04 -11.51 37.49
CA SER A 288 13.01 -12.09 38.33
C SER A 288 12.20 -13.15 37.57
N THR A 289 12.41 -14.39 38.01
CA THR A 289 11.52 -15.54 37.82
C THR A 289 10.08 -15.14 38.19
N GLY A 290 9.22 -14.98 37.17
CA GLY A 290 7.80 -14.72 37.33
C GLY A 290 7.01 -15.40 36.22
N THR A 291 6.17 -16.35 36.61
CA THR A 291 5.34 -17.21 35.76
C THR A 291 4.57 -16.42 34.71
N GLY A 292 4.83 -16.71 33.43
CA GLY A 292 4.16 -16.06 32.31
C GLY A 292 2.69 -16.40 32.22
N THR A 293 1.85 -15.36 32.16
CA THR A 293 0.46 -15.48 31.70
C THR A 293 0.46 -15.13 30.22
N THR A 294 0.30 -16.15 29.37
CA THR A 294 0.01 -15.97 27.95
C THR A 294 -1.43 -15.49 27.80
N VAL A 295 -1.63 -14.26 27.31
CA VAL A 295 -2.94 -13.84 26.80
C VAL A 295 -2.94 -14.09 25.29
N THR A 296 -3.51 -15.22 24.88
CA THR A 296 -4.00 -15.40 23.52
C THR A 296 -5.42 -14.85 23.46
N THR A 297 -5.62 -13.67 22.90
CA THR A 297 -6.95 -13.26 22.43
C THR A 297 -7.04 -13.55 20.94
N ALA A 298 -7.38 -14.79 20.63
CA ALA A 298 -8.20 -15.09 19.46
C ALA A 298 -9.64 -14.76 19.86
N GLY A 299 -10.27 -13.81 19.17
CA GLY A 299 -11.65 -13.44 19.43
C GLY A 299 -12.14 -12.44 18.41
N ALA A 300 -12.74 -12.92 17.33
CA ALA A 300 -13.55 -12.13 16.43
C ALA A 300 -14.59 -11.35 17.26
N HIS A 301 -14.45 -10.03 17.27
CA HIS A 301 -15.44 -9.15 17.87
C HIS A 301 -16.20 -8.47 16.72
N VAL A 302 -17.43 -8.94 16.46
CA VAL A 302 -18.34 -8.31 15.52
C VAL A 302 -18.79 -6.98 16.12
N THR A 303 -18.36 -5.86 15.54
CA THR A 303 -18.99 -4.56 15.77
C THR A 303 -19.60 -4.04 14.49
N THR A 304 -20.93 -3.88 14.53
CA THR A 304 -21.74 -3.22 13.51
C THR A 304 -21.27 -1.78 13.30
N ASN A 305 -21.07 -1.38 12.03
CA ASN A 305 -20.76 -0.02 11.63
C ASN A 305 -21.75 0.98 12.23
N ALA A 306 -21.27 1.78 13.19
CA ALA A 306 -21.91 3.02 13.59
C ALA A 306 -21.28 4.15 12.78
N THR A 307 -22.10 4.82 11.98
CA THR A 307 -21.80 6.11 11.35
C THR A 307 -21.30 7.09 12.42
N ALA A 308 -20.04 7.52 12.33
CA ALA A 308 -19.57 8.64 13.13
C ALA A 308 -20.12 9.93 12.52
N ALA A 309 -21.04 10.55 13.24
CA ALA A 309 -21.59 11.86 12.99
C ALA A 309 -20.57 12.96 13.33
N ASP A 310 -20.69 14.08 12.62
CA ASP A 310 -20.04 15.37 12.88
C ASP A 310 -20.00 15.72 14.37
N ASP A 311 -18.81 15.98 14.90
CA ASP A 311 -18.60 16.90 16.04
C ASP A 311 -17.13 17.31 16.12
N LEU A 312 -16.76 18.37 15.40
CA LEU A 312 -15.52 19.12 15.60
C LEU A 312 -15.76 20.22 16.65
N PRO A 313 -14.98 20.31 17.74
CA PRO A 313 -15.07 21.44 18.67
C PRO A 313 -14.39 22.68 18.06
N SER A 314 -15.12 23.80 18.06
CA SER A 314 -14.64 25.13 17.66
C SER A 314 -13.53 25.67 18.56
N PRO A 315 -12.49 26.33 18.02
CA PRO A 315 -11.72 27.31 18.76
C PRO A 315 -12.33 28.71 18.60
N SER A 316 -12.55 29.40 19.72
CA SER A 316 -13.03 30.78 19.76
C SER A 316 -11.87 31.78 19.87
N SER A 317 -12.18 33.01 19.41
CA SER A 317 -11.46 34.29 19.55
C SER A 317 -10.34 34.64 18.55
N SER A 318 -10.80 35.23 17.44
CA SER A 318 -10.45 36.57 16.91
C SER A 318 -8.98 36.98 16.73
N LEU A 319 -8.59 37.26 15.48
CA LEU A 319 -8.08 38.57 15.05
C LEU A 319 -7.94 38.66 13.51
N ALA A 320 -8.57 39.70 12.95
CA ALA A 320 -8.38 40.38 11.67
C ALA A 320 -8.19 39.57 10.36
N ALA A 321 -9.20 39.65 9.50
CA ALA A 321 -9.09 39.38 8.08
C ALA A 321 -8.07 40.33 7.42
N SER A 322 -7.03 39.76 6.82
CA SER A 322 -6.22 40.42 5.80
C SER A 322 -6.21 39.52 4.57
N SER A 323 -6.85 40.02 3.52
CA SER A 323 -6.94 39.44 2.20
C SER A 323 -5.58 39.42 1.50
N THR A 324 -4.98 38.25 1.39
CA THR A 324 -4.10 37.87 0.26
C THR A 324 -4.24 36.36 0.10
N VAL A 325 -5.09 35.94 -0.85
CA VAL A 325 -5.06 34.58 -1.37
C VAL A 325 -3.78 34.47 -2.20
N GLU A 326 -2.68 34.13 -1.55
CA GLU A 326 -1.57 33.47 -2.24
C GLU A 326 -1.97 32.00 -2.33
N SER A 327 -2.35 31.59 -3.53
CA SER A 327 -2.57 30.19 -3.87
C SER A 327 -1.23 29.46 -3.78
N TYR A 328 -0.89 28.94 -2.62
CA TYR A 328 0.09 27.87 -2.52
C TYR A 328 -0.60 26.58 -2.96
N GLY A 329 -0.63 26.34 -4.27
CA GLY A 329 -0.93 25.03 -4.82
C GLY A 329 0.24 24.11 -4.49
N TYR A 330 0.10 23.34 -3.42
CA TYR A 330 0.97 22.21 -3.14
C TYR A 330 0.47 21.06 -4.01
N TYR A 331 1.32 20.68 -4.97
CA TYR A 331 1.05 19.63 -5.93
C TYR A 331 1.32 18.29 -5.27
N TRP A 332 0.25 17.51 -5.11
CA TRP A 332 0.28 16.15 -4.62
C TRP A 332 0.59 15.23 -5.79
N ASP A 333 1.83 14.78 -5.88
CA ASP A 333 2.21 13.60 -6.65
C ASP A 333 3.43 13.01 -5.93
N CYS A 334 3.30 11.79 -5.41
CA CYS A 334 4.45 10.94 -5.18
C CYS A 334 5.01 10.63 -6.58
N THR A 335 5.90 11.52 -7.03
CA THR A 335 6.65 11.55 -8.32
C THR A 335 5.89 11.58 -9.65
#